data_AF-A0A6M0JS57-F1
#
_entry.id   AF-A0A6M0JS57-F1
#
_cell.length_a   1.000
_cell.length_b   1.000
_cell.length_c   1.000
_cell.angle_alpha   90.00
_cell.angle_beta   90.00
_cell.angle_gamma   90.00
#
_symmetry.space_group_name_H-M   'P 1'
#
loop_
_entity.id
_entity.type
_entity.pdbx_description
1 polymer ?
#
loop_
_entity_poly.entity_id
_entity_poly.type
_entity_poly.pdbx_seq_one_letter_code
_entity_poly.pdbx_strand_id
1 'polypeptide(L)' 'MNAIELEANVDENNELHLKLPEQHSGKHARVIVLLDSPKSNAPGNLDAFLAALPIAAKGRDRADITAQVRQERAGWD' A
#
# COMPACT_ATOMS: atom_id res chain seq x y z
N MET A 1 -13.68 21.25 13.05
CA MET A 1 -12.41 20.51 13.08
C MET A 1 -11.45 21.35 12.25
N ASN A 2 -10.43 21.96 12.85
CA ASN A 2 -9.51 22.83 12.12
C ASN A 2 -8.29 21.99 11.74
N ALA A 3 -8.02 21.88 10.44
CA ALA A 3 -6.80 21.26 9.95
C ALA A 3 -5.71 22.34 9.91
N ILE A 4 -4.53 22.02 10.45
CA ILE A 4 -3.33 22.84 10.31
C ILE A 4 -2.32 22.03 9.52
N GLU A 5 -1.72 22.65 8.52
CA GLU A 5 -0.64 22.05 7.75
C GLU A 5 0.67 22.51 8.37
N LEU A 6 1.55 21.57 8.69
CA LEU A 6 2.82 21.81 9.35
C LEU A 6 3.90 21.11 8.54
N GLU A 7 4.91 21.85 8.10
CA GLU A 7 6.13 21.26 7.59
C GLU A 7 6.92 20.66 8.76
N ALA A 8 7.41 19.43 8.56
CA ALA A 8 8.13 18.69 9.57
C ALA A 8 9.32 17.98 8.92
N ASN A 9 10.46 18.01 9.60
CA ASN A 9 11.66 17.32 9.16
C ASN A 9 11.65 15.89 9.68
N VAL A 10 12.08 14.96 8.84
CA VAL A 10 12.44 13.61 9.24
C VAL A 10 13.92 13.63 9.59
N ASP A 11 14.27 13.17 10.80
CA ASP A 11 15.66 13.16 11.26
C ASP A 11 16.47 11.96 10.75
N GLU A 12 17.75 11.89 11.13
CA GLU A 12 18.67 10.83 10.74
C GLU A 12 18.24 9.43 11.23
N ASN A 13 17.37 9.36 12.24
CA ASN A 13 16.82 8.13 12.81
C ASN A 13 15.46 7.75 12.20
N ASN A 14 15.01 8.46 11.15
CA ASN A 14 13.67 8.36 10.57
C ASN A 14 12.52 8.74 11.51
N GLU A 15 12.73 9.70 12.41
CA GLU A 15 11.69 10.21 13.30
C GLU A 15 11.08 11.52 12.78
N LEU A 16 9.77 11.70 12.97
CA LEU A 16 9.06 12.94 12.63
C LEU A 16 8.92 13.84 13.86
N HIS A 17 9.53 15.02 13.83
CA HIS A 17 9.47 15.97 14.94
C HIS A 17 8.49 17.10 14.63
N LEU A 18 7.38 17.17 15.37
CA LEU A 18 6.33 18.17 15.18
C LEU A 18 6.31 19.16 16.34
N LYS A 19 6.45 20.46 16.03
CA LYS A 19 6.33 21.54 17.01
C LYS A 19 5.10 22.39 16.69
N LEU A 20 4.11 22.36 17.58
CA LEU A 20 2.91 23.19 17.44
C LEU A 20 3.24 24.67 17.70
N PRO A 21 2.65 25.61 16.94
CA PRO A 21 2.96 27.04 17.04
C PRO A 21 2.45 27.70 18.33
N GLU A 22 1.43 27.11 18.97
CA GLU A 22 0.84 27.62 20.21
C GLU A 22 0.72 26.53 21.27
N GLN A 23 0.71 26.95 22.54
CA GLN A 23 0.58 26.06 23.69
C GLN A 23 -0.87 25.58 23.82
N HIS A 24 -1.16 24.38 23.31
CA HIS A 24 -2.49 23.78 23.31
C HIS A 24 -2.72 22.82 24.49
N SER A 25 -2.44 23.26 25.72
CA SER A 25 -2.67 22.44 26.91
C SER A 25 -4.14 21.98 27.00
N GLY A 26 -4.35 20.68 27.25
CA GLY A 26 -5.69 20.09 27.40
C GLY A 26 -6.44 19.75 26.12
N LYS A 27 -5.82 19.87 24.93
CA LYS A 27 -6.45 19.50 23.64
C LYS A 27 -5.90 18.18 23.11
N HIS A 28 -6.75 17.40 22.45
CA HIS A 28 -6.36 16.16 21.76
C HIS A 28 -6.00 16.46 20.30
N ALA A 29 -4.79 16.08 19.88
CA ALA A 29 -4.35 16.13 18.50
C ALA A 29 -4.35 14.73 17.87
N ARG A 30 -4.78 14.62 16.61
CA ARG A 30 -4.67 13.39 15.81
C ARG A 30 -3.71 13.66 14.67
N VAL A 31 -2.63 12.91 14.59
CA VAL A 31 -1.65 12.95 13.50
C VAL A 31 -1.89 11.75 12.58
N ILE A 32 -1.92 11.98 11.28
CA ILE A 32 -2.00 10.92 10.26
C ILE A 32 -0.75 11.04 9.40
N VAL A 33 0.06 9.98 9.36
CA VAL A 33 1.26 9.92 8.52
C VAL A 33 0.97 9.01 7.33
N LEU A 34 1.13 9.55 6.13
CA LEU A 34 1.01 8.80 4.88
C LEU A 34 2.42 8.72 4.28
N LEU A 35 2.95 7.50 4.19
CA LEU A 35 4.23 7.24 3.54
C LEU A 35 3.94 6.64 2.16
N ASP A 36 4.40 7.32 1.12
CA ASP A 36 4.43 6.73 -0.22
C ASP A 36 5.55 5.71 -0.27
N SER A 37 5.22 4.45 0.03
CA SER A 37 6.11 3.35 -0.28
C SER A 37 6.23 3.25 -1.81
N PRO A 38 7.45 3.15 -2.38
CA PRO A 38 7.58 2.81 -3.79
C PRO A 38 6.80 1.51 -4.02
N LYS A 39 5.96 1.48 -5.06
CA LYS A 39 5.21 0.27 -5.43
C LYS A 39 6.19 -0.89 -5.42
N SER A 40 5.99 -1.83 -4.50
CA SER A 40 6.82 -3.01 -4.43
C SER A 40 6.71 -3.74 -5.77
N ASN A 41 7.80 -3.77 -6.52
CA ASN A 41 7.92 -4.63 -7.71
C ASN A 41 8.10 -6.10 -7.29
N ALA A 42 8.07 -6.41 -5.99
CA ALA A 42 8.02 -7.78 -5.54
C ALA A 42 6.69 -8.39 -6.02
N PRO A 43 6.72 -9.59 -6.64
CA PRO A 43 5.51 -10.29 -7.01
C PRO A 43 4.60 -10.37 -5.78
N GLY A 44 3.32 -9.99 -5.94
CA GLY A 44 2.37 -10.02 -4.84
C GLY A 44 2.27 -11.43 -4.25
N ASN A 45 1.72 -11.55 -3.05
CA ASN A 45 1.57 -12.86 -2.38
C ASN A 45 0.84 -13.89 -3.27
N LEU A 46 -0.06 -13.42 -4.15
CA LEU A 46 -0.71 -14.22 -5.17
C LEU A 46 0.25 -14.71 -6.28
N ASP A 47 1.14 -13.85 -6.78
CA ASP A 47 2.11 -14.24 -7.82
C ASP A 47 3.12 -15.25 -7.30
N ALA A 48 3.57 -15.09 -6.06
CA ALA A 48 4.45 -16.05 -5.38
C ALA A 48 3.73 -17.39 -5.15
N PHE A 49 2.47 -17.36 -4.71
CA PHE A 49 1.64 -18.55 -4.55
C PHE A 49 1.43 -19.28 -5.88
N LEU A 50 1.08 -18.57 -6.96
CA LEU A 50 0.86 -19.15 -8.28
C LEU A 50 2.14 -19.76 -8.87
N ALA A 51 3.31 -19.14 -8.63
CA ALA A 51 4.60 -19.68 -9.06
C ALA A 51 5.00 -20.95 -8.30
N ALA A 52 4.53 -21.12 -7.07
CA ALA A 52 4.81 -22.29 -6.24
C ALA A 52 3.87 -23.48 -6.52
N LEU A 53 2.82 -23.29 -7.33
CA LEU A 53 1.92 -24.39 -7.69
C LEU A 53 2.66 -25.43 -8.54
N PRO A 54 2.56 -26.73 -8.22
CA PRO A 54 3.15 -27.77 -9.05
C PRO A 54 2.53 -27.70 -10.45
N ILE A 55 3.38 -27.76 -11.48
CA ILE A 55 2.95 -27.84 -12.87
C ILE A 55 2.35 -29.24 -13.08
N ALA A 56 1.06 -29.37 -12.75
CA ALA A 56 0.33 -30.60 -12.99
C ALA A 56 0.14 -30.77 -14.50
N ALA A 57 0.51 -31.93 -15.04
CA ALA A 57 0.24 -32.29 -16.45
C ALA A 57 -1.27 -32.32 -16.79
N LYS A 58 -2.14 -32.24 -15.78
CA LYS A 58 -3.59 -32.01 -15.91
C LYS A 58 -4.00 -30.87 -14.99
N GLY A 59 -4.30 -29.74 -15.62
CA GLY A 59 -4.73 -28.48 -15.02
C GLY A 59 -4.79 -27.41 -16.11
N ARG A 60 -5.44 -26.27 -15.85
CA ARG A 60 -5.40 -25.12 -16.77
C ARG A 60 -4.09 -24.39 -16.60
N ASP A 61 -3.43 -24.05 -17.70
CA ASP A 61 -2.18 -23.31 -17.65
C ASP A 61 -2.41 -21.87 -17.15
N ARG A 62 -1.36 -21.25 -16.60
CA ARG A 62 -1.38 -19.88 -16.09
C ARG A 62 -1.86 -18.90 -17.15
N ALA A 63 -1.51 -19.12 -18.41
CA ALA A 63 -1.98 -18.28 -19.53
C ALA A 63 -3.51 -18.29 -19.65
N ASP A 64 -4.13 -19.47 -19.56
CA ASP A 64 -5.58 -19.65 -19.68
C ASP A 64 -6.35 -19.02 -18.51
N ILE A 65 -5.79 -19.13 -17.30
CA ILE A 65 -6.38 -18.52 -16.09
C ILE A 65 -6.29 -16.98 -16.20
N THR A 66 -5.12 -16.47 -16.61
CA THR A 66 -4.88 -15.03 -16.73
C THR A 66 -5.77 -14.40 -17.80
N ALA A 67 -5.97 -15.10 -18.93
CA ALA A 67 -6.87 -14.67 -20.00
C ALA A 67 -8.32 -14.56 -19.51
N GLN A 68 -8.82 -15.56 -18.78
CA GLN A 68 -10.18 -15.53 -18.23
C GLN A 68 -10.38 -14.38 -17.24
N VAL A 69 -9.46 -14.18 -16.29
CA VAL A 69 -9.57 -13.09 -15.30
C VAL A 69 -9.63 -11.73 -15.98
N ARG A 70 -8.87 -11.53 -17.06
CA ARG A 70 -8.95 -10.29 -17.86
C ARG A 70 -10.30 -10.12 -18.55
N GLN A 71 -10.83 -11.19 -19.11
CA GLN A 71 -12.15 -11.17 -19.76
C GLN A 71 -13.27 -10.86 -18.76
N GLU A 72 -13.23 -11.44 -17.56
CA GLU A 72 -14.22 -11.15 -16.51
C GLU A 72 -14.15 -9.70 -16.03
N ARG A 73 -12.93 -9.16 -15.84
CA ARG A 73 -12.75 -7.75 -15.44
C ARG A 73 -13.24 -6.76 -16.48
N ALA A 74 -13.02 -7.04 -17.76
CA ALA A 74 -13.50 -6.19 -18.85
C ALA A 74 -15.04 -6.18 -18.97
N GLY A 75 -15.73 -7.16 -18.37
CA GLY A 75 -17.19 -7.19 -18.31
C GLY A 75 -17.79 -6.48 -17.09
N TRP A 76 -16.95 -5.88 -16.23
CA TRP A 76 -17.38 -5.08 -15.08
C TRP A 76 -17.26 -3.56 -15.32
N ASP A 77 -16.67 -3.18 -16.46
CA ASP A 77 -16.66 -1.81 -17.00
C ASP A 77 -17.93 -1.55 -17.84
#